data_AF-A0A7V9M2I7-F1
#
_entry.id   AF-A0A7V9M2I7-F1
#
_cell.length_a   1.000
_cell.length_b   1.000
_cell.length_c   1.000
_cell.angle_alpha   90.00
_cell.angle_beta   90.00
_cell.angle_gamma   90.00
#
_symmetry.space_group_name_H-M   'P 1'
#
loop_
_entity.id
_entity.type
_entity.pdbx_description
1 polymer ?
#
loop_
_entity_poly.entity_id
_entity_poly.type
_entity_poly.pdbx_seq_one_letter_code
_entity_poly.pdbx_strand_id
1 'polypeptide(L)'
;MSDGIKYEKIGNKFYEMKLFEDNELEIYIDQFTHTVNAPDKTIYENYIPLDSKVESDFAKDCESSENIEFYFKLPFWFKIDTPIGNYNPDWAIVFKGERKYTLLPKPKVKARN
;
A
#
# COMPACT_ATOMS: atom_id res chain seq x y z
N MET A 1 -20.40 -0.46 13.54
CA MET A 1 -20.60 0.82 12.83
C MET A 1 -19.47 1.73 13.30
N SER A 2 -18.33 1.66 12.63
CA SER A 2 -17.12 2.40 13.01
C SER A 2 -17.19 3.80 12.39
N ASP A 3 -17.11 4.81 13.25
CA ASP A 3 -16.95 6.21 12.86
C ASP A 3 -15.69 6.36 12.00
N GLY A 4 -15.90 6.81 10.76
CA GLY A 4 -14.85 6.94 9.76
C GLY A 4 -13.78 7.98 10.12
N ILE A 5 -12.71 7.96 9.34
CA ILE A 5 -11.56 8.87 9.45
C ILE A 5 -12.05 10.32 9.35
N LYS A 6 -11.69 11.14 10.35
CA LYS A 6 -12.05 12.56 10.41
C LYS A 6 -10.80 13.41 10.20
N TYR A 7 -10.79 14.17 9.11
CA TYR A 7 -9.72 15.14 8.83
C TYR A 7 -10.05 16.49 9.46
N GLU A 8 -9.10 17.07 10.18
CA GLU A 8 -9.19 18.45 10.67
C GLU A 8 -8.63 19.44 9.64
N LYS A 9 -9.34 20.56 9.48
CA LYS A 9 -9.08 21.58 8.46
C LYS A 9 -7.86 22.41 8.83
N ILE A 10 -6.82 22.43 7.99
CA ILE A 10 -5.72 23.40 8.06
C ILE A 10 -5.92 24.46 6.95
N GLY A 11 -6.46 25.62 7.32
CA GLY A 11 -6.58 26.79 6.44
C GLY A 11 -7.73 26.75 5.42
N ASN A 12 -7.59 27.48 4.31
CA ASN A 12 -8.64 27.69 3.29
C ASN A 12 -8.51 26.80 2.03
N LYS A 13 -7.67 25.76 2.07
CA LYS A 13 -7.45 24.87 0.93
C LYS A 13 -8.43 23.70 0.98
N PHE A 14 -9.22 23.55 -0.07
CA PHE A 14 -10.05 22.38 -0.30
C PHE A 14 -9.21 21.38 -1.10
N TYR A 15 -8.99 20.18 -0.56
CA TYR A 15 -8.48 19.06 -1.34
C TYR A 15 -9.71 18.34 -1.90
N GLU A 16 -9.88 18.39 -3.22
CA GLU A 16 -10.93 17.64 -3.90
C GLU A 16 -10.62 16.14 -3.86
N MET A 17 -11.50 15.34 -3.28
CA MET A 17 -11.45 13.88 -3.38
C MET A 17 -12.04 13.45 -4.73
N LYS A 18 -11.30 13.67 -5.82
CA LYS A 18 -11.62 13.14 -7.15
C LYS A 18 -10.39 12.54 -7.83
N LEU A 19 -9.83 11.50 -7.21
CA LEU A 19 -8.78 10.70 -7.85
C LEU A 19 -9.19 9.24 -8.03
N PHE A 20 -10.47 8.99 -8.34
CA PHE A 20 -10.99 7.64 -8.60
C PHE A 20 -11.68 7.50 -9.97
N GLU A 21 -11.70 8.52 -10.84
CA GLU A 21 -12.63 8.53 -11.99
C GLU A 21 -12.10 7.91 -13.31
N ASP A 22 -10.90 7.31 -13.42
CA ASP A 22 -10.47 6.71 -14.72
C ASP A 22 -9.52 5.49 -14.68
N ASN A 23 -9.09 5.03 -13.50
CA ASN A 23 -8.27 3.82 -13.35
C ASN A 23 -8.81 2.97 -12.21
N GLU A 24 -10.10 2.60 -12.29
CA GLU A 24 -10.59 1.50 -11.46
C GLU A 24 -9.67 0.30 -11.71
N LEU A 25 -9.06 -0.21 -10.64
CA LEU A 25 -8.17 -1.35 -10.69
C LEU A 25 -9.01 -2.56 -11.13
N GLU A 26 -8.99 -2.90 -12.41
CA GLU A 26 -9.41 -4.23 -12.87
C GLU A 26 -8.39 -5.25 -12.32
N ILE A 27 -8.71 -5.80 -11.16
CA ILE A 27 -7.88 -6.79 -10.48
C ILE A 27 -8.16 -8.16 -11.10
N TYR A 28 -7.19 -8.68 -11.85
CA TYR A 28 -7.21 -10.08 -12.29
C TYR A 28 -6.60 -10.96 -11.19
N ILE A 29 -7.40 -11.90 -10.68
CA ILE A 29 -6.91 -12.91 -9.74
C ILE A 29 -6.01 -13.88 -10.52
N ASP A 30 -4.77 -13.99 -10.09
CA ASP A 30 -3.75 -14.86 -10.66
C ASP A 30 -2.91 -15.56 -9.58
N GLN A 31 -1.84 -16.23 -9.99
CA GLN A 31 -0.95 -16.96 -9.07
C GLN A 31 -0.15 -16.08 -8.10
N PHE A 32 -0.06 -14.77 -8.36
CA PHE A 32 0.69 -13.83 -7.53
C PHE A 32 -0.21 -13.07 -6.55
N THR A 33 -1.52 -13.06 -6.81
CA THR A 33 -2.53 -12.46 -5.94
C THR A 33 -2.41 -12.97 -4.50
N HIS A 34 -2.40 -12.02 -3.56
CA HIS A 34 -2.38 -12.33 -2.12
C HIS A 34 -3.79 -12.25 -1.55
N THR A 35 -4.27 -13.35 -0.96
CA THR A 35 -5.52 -13.39 -0.21
C THR A 35 -5.32 -12.76 1.16
N VAL A 36 -6.14 -11.77 1.49
CA VAL A 36 -6.13 -11.08 2.78
C VAL A 36 -6.84 -11.93 3.84
N ASN A 37 -6.15 -12.19 4.94
CA ASN A 37 -6.69 -12.86 6.13
C ASN A 37 -6.89 -11.90 7.31
N ALA A 38 -6.21 -10.74 7.30
CA ALA A 38 -6.35 -9.67 8.31
C ALA A 38 -6.79 -8.36 7.64
N PRO A 39 -8.09 -8.20 7.29
CA PRO A 39 -8.58 -7.03 6.56
C PRO A 39 -8.45 -5.72 7.33
N ASP A 40 -8.27 -5.77 8.66
CA ASP A 40 -8.00 -4.61 9.51
C ASP A 40 -6.56 -4.07 9.37
N LYS A 41 -5.63 -4.86 8.81
CA LYS A 41 -4.25 -4.47 8.57
C LYS A 41 -4.00 -3.88 7.18
N THR A 42 -5.02 -3.78 6.33
CA THR A 42 -4.84 -3.30 4.96
C THR A 42 -6.09 -2.57 4.44
N ILE A 43 -5.98 -1.92 3.28
CA ILE A 43 -7.13 -1.27 2.61
C ILE A 43 -7.90 -2.23 1.70
N TYR A 44 -7.39 -3.45 1.49
CA TYR A 44 -7.96 -4.45 0.62
C TYR A 44 -8.88 -5.38 1.41
N GLU A 45 -10.07 -5.68 0.87
CA GLU A 45 -11.01 -6.58 1.56
C GLU A 45 -10.62 -8.06 1.41
N ASN A 46 -10.42 -8.51 0.17
CA ASN A 46 -10.24 -9.94 -0.12
C ASN A 46 -8.89 -10.24 -0.77
N TYR A 47 -8.43 -9.38 -1.69
CA TYR A 47 -7.28 -9.67 -2.54
C TYR A 47 -6.40 -8.44 -2.77
N ILE A 48 -5.09 -8.66 -2.76
CA ILE A 48 -4.10 -7.69 -3.22
C ILE A 48 -3.51 -8.20 -4.54
N PRO A 49 -3.64 -7.46 -5.66
CA PRO A 49 -3.03 -7.82 -6.93
C PRO A 49 -1.52 -7.60 -6.85
N LEU A 50 -0.73 -8.64 -7.09
CA LEU A 50 0.73 -8.58 -7.07
C LEU A 50 1.26 -9.13 -8.39
N ASP A 51 2.51 -8.81 -8.72
CA ASP A 51 3.09 -9.20 -10.00
C ASP A 51 4.25 -10.20 -9.88
N SER A 52 4.62 -10.56 -8.64
CA SER A 52 5.72 -11.48 -8.41
C SER A 52 5.58 -12.27 -7.11
N LYS A 53 6.24 -13.42 -7.07
CA LYS A 53 6.32 -14.25 -5.86
C LYS A 53 6.97 -13.50 -4.69
N VAL A 54 7.96 -12.64 -4.96
CA VAL A 54 8.65 -11.86 -3.92
C VAL A 54 7.68 -10.91 -3.23
N GLU A 55 6.80 -10.26 -3.99
CA GLU A 55 5.76 -9.41 -3.42
C GLU A 55 4.72 -10.23 -2.66
N SER A 56 4.34 -11.41 -3.17
CA SER A 56 3.39 -12.30 -2.49
C SER A 56 3.93 -12.77 -1.14
N ASP A 57 5.21 -13.12 -1.08
CA ASP A 57 5.87 -13.49 0.18
C ASP A 57 6.00 -12.26 1.10
N PHE A 58 6.33 -11.09 0.56
CA PHE A 58 6.37 -9.84 1.33
C PHE A 58 5.01 -9.46 1.95
N ALA A 59 3.92 -9.61 1.21
CA ALA A 59 2.57 -9.36 1.71
C ALA A 59 2.22 -10.29 2.89
N LYS A 60 2.58 -11.58 2.78
CA LYS A 60 2.40 -12.57 3.86
C LYS A 60 3.24 -12.24 5.09
N ASP A 61 4.49 -11.81 4.88
CA ASP A 61 5.38 -11.39 5.97
C ASP A 61 4.81 -10.15 6.68
N CYS A 62 4.22 -9.22 5.92
CA CYS A 62 3.57 -8.04 6.48
C CYS A 62 2.32 -8.39 7.30
N GLU A 63 1.45 -9.26 6.76
CA GLU A 63 0.22 -9.68 7.41
C GLU A 63 0.51 -10.40 8.74
N SER A 64 1.45 -11.35 8.71
CA SER A 64 1.80 -12.21 9.86
C SER A 64 2.66 -11.53 10.92
N SER A 65 3.34 -10.43 10.59
CA SER A 65 4.23 -9.73 11.53
C SER A 65 3.45 -8.94 12.58
N GLU A 66 3.75 -9.19 13.86
CA GLU A 66 3.21 -8.40 14.99
C GLU A 66 3.75 -6.97 15.05
N ASN A 67 4.88 -6.71 14.40
CA ASN A 67 5.50 -5.39 14.33
C ASN A 67 4.89 -4.49 13.25
N ILE A 68 4.05 -5.04 12.38
CA ILE A 68 3.37 -4.31 11.30
C ILE A 68 1.92 -4.12 11.69
N GLU A 69 1.54 -2.85 11.82
CA GLU A 69 0.19 -2.42 12.15
C GLU A 69 -0.67 -2.27 10.90
N PHE A 70 -0.08 -1.79 9.79
CA PHE A 70 -0.80 -1.61 8.54
C PHE A 70 0.12 -1.75 7.32
N TYR A 71 -0.38 -2.33 6.23
CA TYR A 71 0.36 -2.49 4.98
C TYR A 71 -0.56 -2.44 3.77
N PHE A 72 -0.10 -1.86 2.66
CA PHE A 72 -0.83 -1.93 1.38
C PHE A 72 0.10 -1.66 0.20
N LYS A 73 -0.24 -2.25 -0.95
CA LYS A 73 0.41 -1.98 -2.22
C LYS A 73 -0.10 -0.65 -2.78
N LEU A 74 0.82 0.14 -3.34
CA LEU A 74 0.49 1.39 -4.00
C LEU A 74 0.17 1.13 -5.47
N PRO A 75 -0.78 1.86 -6.06
CA PRO A 75 -1.01 1.80 -7.50
C PRO A 75 0.24 2.17 -8.29
N PHE A 76 0.49 1.51 -9.42
CA PHE A 76 1.69 1.73 -10.24
C PHE A 76 1.87 3.18 -10.73
N TRP A 77 0.77 3.94 -10.80
CA TRP A 77 0.74 5.33 -11.22
C TRP A 77 1.10 6.32 -10.09
N PHE A 78 1.16 5.86 -8.84
CA PHE A 78 1.48 6.69 -7.69
C PHE A 78 2.95 7.10 -7.73
N LYS A 79 3.20 8.40 -7.92
CA LYS A 79 4.55 8.95 -8.02
C LYS A 79 4.70 10.16 -7.11
N ILE A 80 5.87 10.28 -6.52
CA ILE A 80 6.26 11.39 -5.67
C ILE A 80 7.38 12.14 -6.37
N ASP A 81 7.16 13.40 -6.68
CA ASP A 81 8.22 14.27 -7.18
C ASP A 81 9.17 14.58 -6.04
N THR A 82 10.44 14.22 -6.19
CA THR A 82 11.50 14.56 -5.23
C THR A 82 12.51 15.49 -5.89
N PRO A 83 13.31 16.26 -5.11
CA PRO A 83 14.32 17.15 -5.68
C PRO A 83 15.35 16.46 -6.59
N ILE A 84 15.51 15.15 -6.47
CA ILE A 84 16.45 14.33 -7.25
C ILE A 84 15.78 13.51 -8.35
N GLY A 85 14.47 13.72 -8.58
CA GLY A 85 13.68 13.03 -9.59
C GLY A 85 12.47 12.30 -9.00
N ASN A 86 11.74 11.59 -9.86
CA ASN A 86 10.48 10.97 -9.46
C ASN A 86 10.74 9.65 -8.73
N TYR A 87 10.15 9.51 -7.54
CA TYR A 87 10.15 8.29 -6.77
C TYR A 87 8.80 7.57 -6.94
N ASN A 88 8.86 6.31 -7.38
CA ASN A 88 7.69 5.44 -7.52
C ASN A 88 7.76 4.33 -6.46
N PRO A 89 7.25 4.56 -5.24
CA PRO A 89 7.15 3.53 -4.23
C PRO A 89 6.06 2.51 -4.59
N ASP A 90 6.26 1.29 -4.14
CA ASP A 90 5.38 0.17 -4.44
C ASP A 90 4.58 -0.28 -3.21
N TRP A 91 5.09 -0.02 -2.00
CA TRP A 91 4.43 -0.39 -0.74
C TRP A 91 4.44 0.75 0.27
N ALA A 92 3.39 0.80 1.08
CA ALA A 92 3.33 1.62 2.28
C ALA A 92 3.17 0.70 3.51
N ILE A 93 3.95 0.94 4.55
CA ILE A 93 3.94 0.18 5.81
C ILE A 93 3.86 1.12 7.00
N VAL A 94 3.04 0.77 7.98
CA VAL A 94 3.00 1.37 9.31
C VAL A 94 3.48 0.34 10.31
N PHE A 95 4.55 0.68 11.04
CA PHE A 95 5.03 -0.15 12.14
C PHE A 95 4.24 0.14 13.41
N LYS A 96 4.05 -0.90 14.22
CA LYS A 96 3.31 -0.82 15.47
C LYS A 96 3.91 0.22 16.40
N GLY A 97 3.08 1.18 16.83
CA GLY A 97 3.48 2.25 17.73
C GLY A 97 4.21 3.42 17.05
N GLU A 98 4.35 3.42 15.72
CA GLU A 98 4.86 4.56 14.97
C GLU A 98 3.71 5.42 14.40
N ARG A 99 3.87 6.75 14.44
CA ARG A 99 2.94 7.70 13.80
C ARG A 99 3.42 8.17 12.42
N LYS A 100 4.08 7.27 11.68
CA LYS A 100 4.58 7.53 10.33
C LYS A 100 4.37 6.27 9.50
N TYR A 101 4.19 6.47 8.21
CA TYR A 101 4.25 5.39 7.23
C TYR A 101 5.61 5.44 6.52
N THR A 102 6.12 4.26 6.18
CA THR A 102 7.34 4.08 5.41
C THR A 102 6.95 3.65 4.00
N LEU A 103 7.46 4.37 3.00
CA LEU A 103 7.29 4.03 1.60
C LEU A 103 8.47 3.18 1.15
N LEU A 104 8.19 2.05 0.52
CA LEU A 104 9.20 1.08 0.10
C LEU A 104 9.14 0.89 -1.41
N PRO A 105 10.31 0.77 -2.08
CA PRO A 105 10.34 0.38 -3.48
C PRO A 105 9.90 -1.08 -3.63
N LYS A 106 9.62 -1.47 -4.86
CA LYS A 106 9.27 -2.85 -5.19
C LYS A 106 10.30 -3.86 -4.66
N PRO A 107 9.88 -4.88 -3.89
CA PRO A 107 10.76 -5.95 -3.44
C PRO A 107 11.44 -6.68 -4.61
N LYS A 108 12.75 -6.92 -4.51
CA LYS A 108 13.53 -7.61 -5.54
C LYS A 108 14.24 -8.83 -4.95
N VAL A 109 14.40 -9.88 -5.74
CA VAL A 109 15.27 -11.01 -5.39
C VAL A 109 16.70 -10.47 -5.24
N LYS A 110 17.36 -10.75 -4.12
CA LYS A 110 18.81 -10.52 -3.99
C LYS A 110 19.53 -11.42 -4.99
N ALA A 111 20.23 -10.84 -5.96
CA ALA A 111 21.18 -11.58 -6.77
C ALA A 111 22.22 -12.21 -5.82
N ARG A 112 22.36 -13.54 -5.87
CA ARG A 112 23.44 -14.24 -5.15
C ARG A 112 24.75 -13.89 -5.86
N ASN A 113 25.67 -13.24 -5.14
CA ASN A 113 27.08 -13.20 -5.52
C ASN A 113 27.77 -14.49 -5.07
#